data_AF-A0A7R9YQ62-F1
#
_entry.id   AF-A0A7R9YQ62-F1
#
_cell.length_a   1.000
_cell.length_b   1.000
_cell.length_c   1.000
_cell.angle_alpha   90.00
_cell.angle_beta   90.00
_cell.angle_gamma   90.00
#
_symmetry.space_group_name_H-M   'P 1'
#
loop_
_entity.id
_entity.type
_entity.pdbx_description
1 polymer ?
#
loop_
_entity_poly.entity_id
_entity_poly.type
_entity_poly.pdbx_seq_one_letter_code
_entity_poly.pdbx_strand_id
1 'polypeptide(L)'
;AARPWWNPRFVVPIIGMLLGNAVATTIVGLDRVLTELSERRAVVELRLALGASLREAVRPAVRAAFIAGLTPSMNQLAVVGIVSTPGMLTGQILGGASPLAACSYQLALLYLIALTASA
;
A
#
# COMPACT_ATOMS: atom_id res chain seq x y z
N ALA A 1 0.55 -34.58 4.41
CA ALA A 1 0.90 -33.94 5.70
C ALA A 1 0.82 -32.43 5.53
N ALA A 2 -0.04 -31.75 6.30
CA ALA A 2 -0.13 -30.30 6.29
C ALA A 2 1.25 -29.72 6.65
N ARG A 3 1.89 -29.01 5.72
CA ARG A 3 3.14 -28.32 6.01
C ARG A 3 2.83 -27.19 7.02
N PRO A 4 3.62 -27.05 8.09
CA PRO A 4 3.35 -26.03 9.10
C PRO A 4 3.37 -24.62 8.50
N TRP A 5 2.47 -23.76 8.99
CA TRP A 5 2.34 -22.37 8.52
C TRP A 5 3.60 -21.52 8.78
N TRP A 6 4.43 -21.92 9.74
CA TRP A 6 5.72 -21.29 10.03
C TRP A 6 6.86 -21.70 9.09
N ASN A 7 6.56 -22.32 7.94
CA ASN A 7 7.62 -22.70 7.01
C ASN A 7 8.34 -21.44 6.48
N PRO A 8 9.67 -21.32 6.69
CA PRO A 8 10.42 -20.11 6.41
C PRO A 8 10.39 -19.71 4.92
N ARG A 9 10.16 -20.66 4.01
CA ARG A 9 10.00 -20.39 2.57
C ARG A 9 8.78 -19.53 2.23
N PHE A 10 7.77 -19.49 3.09
CA PHE A 10 6.58 -18.67 2.92
C PHE A 10 6.61 -17.46 3.86
N VAL A 11 6.94 -17.67 5.14
CA VAL A 11 6.88 -16.63 6.16
C VAL A 11 7.86 -15.50 5.89
N VAL A 12 9.11 -15.81 5.54
CA VAL A 12 10.15 -14.78 5.35
C VAL A 12 9.80 -13.84 4.19
N PRO A 13 9.45 -14.34 2.98
CA PRO A 13 9.03 -13.45 1.90
C PRO A 13 7.72 -12.71 2.18
N ILE A 14 6.71 -13.37 2.78
CA ILE A 14 5.42 -12.73 3.10
C ILE A 14 5.64 -11.55 4.04
N ILE A 15 6.33 -11.75 5.15
CA ILE A 15 6.57 -10.70 6.15
C ILE A 15 7.44 -9.59 5.55
N GLY A 16 8.50 -9.95 4.83
CA GLY A 16 9.39 -8.97 4.20
C GLY A 16 8.66 -8.08 3.19
N MET A 17 7.82 -8.67 2.33
CA MET A 17 7.02 -7.92 1.37
C MET A 17 5.93 -7.09 2.07
N LEU A 18 5.28 -7.62 3.10
CA LEU A 18 4.24 -6.89 3.82
C LEU A 18 4.81 -5.65 4.51
N LEU A 19 5.89 -5.81 5.28
CA LEU A 19 6.55 -4.71 5.98
C LEU A 19 7.17 -3.72 5.00
N GLY A 20 7.83 -4.20 3.94
CA GLY A 20 8.45 -3.34 2.93
C GLY A 20 7.43 -2.47 2.21
N ASN A 21 6.30 -3.05 1.79
CA ASN A 21 5.23 -2.27 1.15
C ASN A 21 4.55 -1.33 2.15
N ALA A 22 4.28 -1.78 3.38
CA ALA A 22 3.66 -0.93 4.41
C ALA A 22 4.51 0.32 4.70
N VAL A 23 5.82 0.14 4.92
CA VAL A 23 6.74 1.27 5.17
C VAL A 23 6.79 2.20 3.95
N ALA A 24 6.89 1.66 2.74
CA ALA A 24 6.90 2.47 1.53
C ALA A 24 5.59 3.28 1.37
N THR A 25 4.43 2.66 1.61
CA THR A 25 3.13 3.35 1.52
C THR A 25 2.99 4.44 2.58
N THR A 26 3.44 4.19 3.81
CA THR A 26 3.39 5.18 4.89
C THR A 26 4.31 6.37 4.60
N ILE A 27 5.52 6.14 4.10
CA ILE A 27 6.46 7.20 3.74
C ILE A 27 5.87 8.08 2.63
N VAL A 28 5.34 7.48 1.56
CA VAL A 28 4.71 8.22 0.45
C VAL A 28 3.48 8.99 0.93
N GLY A 29 2.64 8.38 1.77
CA GLY A 29 1.47 9.04 2.36
C GLY A 29 1.86 10.25 3.21
N LEU A 30 2.86 10.09 4.09
CA LEU A 30 3.33 11.17 4.97
C LEU A 30 3.96 12.31 4.17
N ASP A 31 4.86 12.01 3.23
CA ASP A 31 5.51 13.01 2.39
C ASP A 31 4.47 13.83 1.59
N ARG A 32 3.44 13.16 1.08
CA ARG A 32 2.36 13.83 0.35
C ARG A 32 1.49 14.70 1.26
N VAL A 33 1.18 14.25 2.48
CA VAL A 33 0.45 15.08 3.46
C VAL A 33 1.23 16.34 3.78
N LEU A 34 2.54 16.22 4.06
CA LEU A 34 3.40 17.34 4.42
C LEU A 34 3.54 18.33 3.25
N THR A 35 3.70 17.82 2.03
CA THR A 35 3.75 18.64 0.81
C THR A 35 2.43 19.37 0.57
N GLU A 36 1.30 18.69 0.69
CA GLU A 36 -0.01 19.32 0.46
C GLU A 36 -0.32 20.41 1.51
N LEU A 37 0.13 20.21 2.75
CA LEU A 37 0.02 21.20 3.83
C LEU A 37 0.94 22.41 3.62
N SER A 38 2.16 22.20 3.12
CA SER A 38 3.10 23.28 2.84
C SER A 38 2.65 24.13 1.66
N GLU A 39 2.21 23.49 0.57
CA GLU A 39 1.71 24.16 -0.64
C GLU A 39 0.40 24.92 -0.38
N ARG A 40 -0.51 24.35 0.42
CA ARG A 40 -1.82 24.98 0.72
C ARG A 40 -1.82 25.78 2.02
N ARG A 41 -0.66 26.09 2.58
CA ARG A 41 -0.53 26.80 3.86
C ARG A 41 -1.37 28.08 3.91
N ALA A 42 -1.31 28.91 2.87
CA ALA A 42 -2.08 30.14 2.78
C ALA A 42 -3.61 29.91 2.83
N VAL A 43 -4.08 28.81 2.22
CA VAL A 43 -5.51 28.43 2.22
C VAL A 43 -5.94 27.93 3.60
N VAL A 44 -5.06 27.18 4.28
CA VAL A 44 -5.30 26.71 5.65
C VAL A 44 -5.36 27.89 6.63
N GLU A 45 -4.40 28.81 6.55
CA GLU A 45 -4.36 30.02 7.39
C GLU A 45 -5.57 30.93 7.15
N LEU A 46 -5.99 31.11 5.88
CA LEU A 46 -7.20 31.87 5.55
C LEU A 46 -8.46 31.24 6.16
N ARG A 47 -8.61 29.91 6.09
CA ARG A 47 -9.76 29.21 6.70
C ARG A 47 -9.78 29.37 8.22
N LEU A 48 -8.61 29.26 8.87
CA LEU A 48 -8.49 29.50 10.30
C LEU A 48 -8.85 30.94 10.67
N ALA A 49 -8.41 31.92 9.87
CA ALA A 49 -8.74 33.34 10.07
C ALA A 49 -10.24 33.63 9.89
N LEU A 50 -10.93 32.86 9.04
CA LEU A 50 -12.38 32.91 8.87
C LEU A 50 -13.16 32.16 9.97
N GLY A 51 -12.47 31.60 10.98
CA GLY A 51 -13.08 30.92 12.12
C GLY A 51 -13.33 29.42 11.92
N ALA A 52 -12.80 28.81 10.85
CA ALA A 52 -12.90 27.36 10.66
C ALA A 52 -12.08 26.61 11.72
N SER A 53 -12.54 25.43 12.11
CA SER A 53 -11.77 24.56 13.00
C SER A 53 -10.55 23.97 12.28
N LEU A 54 -9.51 23.59 13.04
CA LEU A 54 -8.30 22.96 12.50
C LEU A 54 -8.63 21.73 11.63
N ARG A 55 -9.64 20.94 12.03
CA ARG A 55 -10.11 19.77 11.28
C ARG A 55 -10.69 20.16 9.92
N GLU A 56 -11.49 21.23 9.85
CA GLU A 56 -12.09 21.69 8.60
C GLU A 56 -11.07 22.33 7.66
N ALA A 57 -10.11 23.08 8.21
CA ALA A 57 -9.07 23.74 7.42
C ALA A 57 -8.19 22.72 6.69
N VAL A 58 -7.84 21.61 7.36
CA VAL A 58 -6.90 20.59 6.89
C VAL A 58 -7.57 19.44 6.12
N ARG A 59 -8.87 19.20 6.30
CA ARG A 59 -9.63 18.10 5.67
C ARG A 59 -9.41 17.96 4.15
N PRO A 60 -9.36 19.04 3.34
CA PRO A 60 -9.14 18.90 1.90
C PRO A 60 -7.72 18.43 1.56
N ALA A 61 -6.72 18.88 2.31
CA ALA A 61 -5.33 18.45 2.12
C ALA A 61 -5.16 16.96 2.48
N VAL A 62 -5.74 16.53 3.61
CA VAL A 62 -5.73 15.11 4.02
C VAL A 62 -6.44 14.23 2.99
N ARG A 63 -7.59 14.66 2.47
CA ARG A 63 -8.31 13.90 1.43
C ARG A 63 -7.50 13.76 0.14
N ALA A 64 -6.85 14.83 -0.30
CA ALA A 64 -6.01 14.80 -1.50
C ALA A 64 -4.79 13.86 -1.30
N ALA A 65 -4.14 13.96 -0.14
CA ALA A 65 -3.01 13.10 0.20
C ALA A 65 -3.42 11.62 0.31
N PHE A 66 -4.60 11.32 0.86
CA PHE A 66 -5.12 9.95 0.94
C PHE A 66 -5.37 9.33 -0.45
N ILE A 67 -6.00 10.07 -1.36
CA ILE A 67 -6.22 9.59 -2.74
C ILE A 67 -4.88 9.36 -3.46
N ALA A 68 -3.95 10.30 -3.30
CA ALA A 68 -2.61 10.20 -3.88
C ALA A 68 -1.82 9.01 -3.32
N GLY A 69 -1.91 8.72 -2.03
CA GLY A 69 -1.25 7.59 -1.37
C GLY A 69 -1.83 6.22 -1.79
N LEU A 70 -3.10 6.15 -2.16
CA LEU A 70 -3.74 4.91 -2.64
C LEU A 70 -3.48 4.60 -4.11
N THR A 71 -3.16 5.62 -4.92
CA THR A 71 -2.97 5.48 -6.37
C THR A 71 -1.91 4.42 -6.76
N PRO A 72 -0.74 4.33 -6.11
CA PRO A 72 0.28 3.32 -6.43
C PRO A 72 -0.22 1.89 -6.21
N SER A 73 -0.91 1.64 -5.09
CA SER A 73 -1.44 0.32 -4.73
C SER A 73 -2.54 -0.11 -5.71
N MET A 74 -3.42 0.80 -6.11
CA MET A 74 -4.43 0.52 -7.13
C MET A 74 -3.82 0.20 -8.50
N ASN A 75 -2.80 0.97 -8.92
CA ASN A 75 -2.10 0.72 -10.18
C ASN A 75 -1.39 -0.65 -10.18
N GLN A 76 -0.78 -1.03 -9.06
CA GLN A 76 -0.12 -2.34 -8.92
C GLN A 76 -1.13 -3.49 -9.01
N LEU A 77 -2.30 -3.36 -8.37
CA LEU A 77 -3.38 -4.35 -8.44
C LEU A 77 -3.95 -4.49 -9.85
N ALA A 78 -4.09 -3.38 -10.59
CA ALA A 78 -4.66 -3.37 -11.93
C ALA A 78 -3.77 -4.06 -12.98
N VAL A 79 -2.45 -4.05 -12.78
CA VAL A 79 -1.46 -4.54 -13.76
C VAL A 79 -1.02 -5.99 -13.45
N VAL A 80 -1.22 -6.44 -12.21
CA VAL A 80 -0.91 -7.82 -11.79
C VAL A 80 -1.67 -8.83 -12.63
N GLY A 81 -0.97 -9.89 -13.05
CA GLY A 81 -1.58 -11.02 -13.76
C GLY A 81 -1.80 -10.81 -15.26
N ILE A 82 -1.83 -9.56 -15.75
CA ILE A 82 -1.90 -9.24 -17.18
C ILE A 82 -0.50 -8.93 -17.73
N VAL A 83 0.28 -8.09 -17.04
CA VAL A 83 1.60 -7.62 -17.51
C VAL A 83 2.72 -8.01 -16.55
N SER A 84 2.43 -8.03 -15.24
CA SER A 84 3.42 -8.33 -14.21
C SER A 84 3.04 -9.59 -13.45
N THR A 85 3.93 -10.59 -13.48
CA THR A 85 3.90 -11.72 -12.56
C THR A 85 4.82 -11.38 -11.38
N PRO A 86 4.29 -11.15 -10.16
CA PRO A 86 5.10 -10.79 -9.00
C PRO A 86 6.23 -11.80 -8.75
N GLY A 87 7.41 -11.31 -8.34
CA GLY A 87 8.62 -12.14 -8.26
C GLY A 87 8.50 -13.35 -7.33
N MET A 88 7.69 -13.27 -6.26
CA MET A 88 7.41 -14.40 -5.38
C MET A 88 6.61 -15.51 -6.08
N LEU A 89 5.60 -15.15 -6.86
CA LEU A 89 4.82 -16.09 -7.66
C LEU A 89 5.71 -16.83 -8.67
N THR A 90 6.52 -16.08 -9.43
CA THR A 90 7.46 -16.66 -10.39
C THR A 90 8.50 -17.55 -9.70
N GLY A 91 9.08 -17.10 -8.58
CA GLY A 91 10.05 -17.88 -7.82
C GLY A 91 9.48 -19.18 -7.22
N GLN A 92 8.23 -19.17 -6.79
CA GLN A 92 7.54 -20.37 -6.31
C GLN A 92 7.26 -21.36 -7.44
N ILE A 93 6.81 -20.87 -8.60
CA ILE A 93 6.58 -21.69 -9.79
C ILE A 93 7.89 -22.34 -10.26
N LEU A 94 8.97 -21.55 -10.38
CA LEU A 94 10.30 -22.06 -10.74
C LEU A 94 10.86 -23.04 -9.70
N GLY A 95 10.50 -22.87 -8.42
CA GLY A 95 10.84 -23.78 -7.32
C GLY A 95 10.02 -25.07 -7.26
N GLY A 96 9.16 -25.33 -8.25
CA GLY A 96 8.35 -26.55 -8.35
C GLY A 96 7.04 -26.53 -7.54
N ALA A 97 6.59 -25.36 -7.08
CA ALA A 97 5.26 -25.23 -6.47
C ALA A 97 4.17 -25.32 -7.54
N SER A 98 2.98 -25.82 -7.16
CA SER A 98 1.85 -25.84 -8.09
C SER A 98 1.42 -24.40 -8.42
N PRO A 99 1.26 -24.05 -9.71
CA PRO A 99 0.90 -22.68 -10.12
C PRO A 99 -0.38 -22.19 -9.45
N LEU A 100 -1.36 -23.07 -9.31
CA LEU A 100 -2.66 -22.73 -8.70
C LEU A 100 -2.53 -22.35 -7.22
N ALA A 101 -1.67 -23.05 -6.46
CA ALA A 101 -1.42 -22.70 -5.07
C ALA A 101 -0.63 -21.39 -4.96
N ALA A 102 0.40 -21.21 -5.80
CA ALA A 102 1.21 -19.99 -5.80
C ALA A 102 0.38 -18.74 -6.14
N CYS A 103 -0.54 -18.83 -7.12
CA CYS A 103 -1.46 -17.75 -7.46
C CYS A 103 -2.39 -17.38 -6.29
N SER A 104 -2.88 -18.38 -5.55
CA SER A 104 -3.78 -18.17 -4.41
C SER A 104 -3.10 -17.39 -3.29
N TYR A 105 -1.85 -17.74 -2.95
CA TYR A 105 -1.04 -16.99 -1.98
C TYR A 105 -0.71 -15.59 -2.47
N GLN A 106 -0.40 -15.44 -3.76
CA GLN A 106 -0.08 -14.13 -4.34
C GLN A 106 -1.28 -13.18 -4.28
N LEU A 107 -2.49 -13.66 -4.58
CA LEU A 107 -3.71 -12.86 -4.46
C LEU A 107 -3.98 -12.44 -3.01
N ALA A 108 -3.85 -13.37 -2.05
CA ALA A 108 -4.00 -13.04 -0.63
C ALA A 108 -3.01 -11.96 -0.18
N LEU A 109 -1.75 -12.05 -0.60
CA LEU A 109 -0.72 -11.05 -0.33
C LEU A 109 -1.07 -9.67 -0.91
N LEU A 110 -1.57 -9.63 -2.14
CA LEU A 110 -1.95 -8.38 -2.79
C LEU A 110 -3.10 -7.68 -2.07
N TYR A 111 -4.09 -8.44 -1.59
CA TYR A 111 -5.15 -7.90 -0.74
C TYR A 111 -4.61 -7.35 0.58
N LEU A 112 -3.64 -8.03 1.20
CA LEU A 112 -3.02 -7.55 2.44
C LEU A 112 -2.22 -6.27 2.22
N ILE A 113 -1.45 -6.16 1.13
CA ILE A 113 -0.71 -4.95 0.77
C ILE A 113 -1.69 -3.79 0.49
N ALA A 114 -2.79 -4.07 -0.21
CA ALA A 114 -3.84 -3.08 -0.46
C ALA A 114 -4.46 -2.56 0.85
N LEU A 115 -4.69 -3.45 1.82
CA LEU A 115 -5.20 -3.08 3.14
C LEU A 115 -4.21 -2.16 3.88
N THR A 116 -2.91 -2.47 3.84
CA THR A 116 -1.88 -1.64 4.50
C THR A 116 -1.78 -0.23 3.92
N ALA A 117 -2.13 -0.04 2.64
CA ALA A 117 -2.13 1.29 2.02
C ALA A 117 -3.33 2.16 2.43
N SER A 118 -4.38 1.53 2.99
CA SER A 118 -5.61 2.22 3.41
C SER A 118 -5.66 2.59 4.89
N ALA A 119 -4.72 2.05 5.70
CA ALA A 119 -4.61 2.26 7.14
C ALA A 119 -3.65 3.41 7.46
#